data_AF-A0A0E3L3E1-F1
#
_entry.id   AF-A0A0E3L3E1-F1
#
_cell.length_a   1.000
_cell.length_b   1.000
_cell.length_c   1.000
_cell.angle_alpha   90.00
_cell.angle_beta   90.00
_cell.angle_gamma   90.00
#
_symmetry.space_group_name_H-M   'P 1'
#
loop_
_entity.id
_entity.type
_entity.pdbx_description
1 polymer ?
#
loop_
_entity_poly.entity_id
_entity_poly.type
_entity_poly.pdbx_seq_one_letter_code
_entity_poly.pdbx_strand_id
1 'polypeptide(L)'
;MTRAEIDEFIGSDSSKSLHILKKAGLLESQWRVPEAGQKPSKEYHSSYSKVQVNFQCSFEDLSDIIMLTFKPYEEVKDAMEELERLVEEGNTSMSNLTRTLNKNPFYICAVARRSEKLSVMGQRLKIIEDVEENYD
;
A
#
# COMPACT_ATOMS: atom_id res chain seq x y z
N MET A 1 -5.64 -14.44 13.90
CA MET A 1 -4.71 -14.05 14.98
C MET A 1 -4.87 -12.57 15.28
N THR A 2 -4.81 -12.16 16.54
CA THR A 2 -4.74 -10.75 16.95
C THR A 2 -3.34 -10.19 16.69
N ARG A 3 -3.18 -8.86 16.66
CA ARG A 3 -1.85 -8.25 16.54
C ARG A 3 -0.90 -8.75 17.64
N ALA A 4 -1.37 -8.81 18.90
CA ALA A 4 -0.56 -9.28 20.02
C ALA A 4 -0.07 -10.72 19.83
N GLU A 5 -0.95 -11.62 19.36
CA GLU A 5 -0.58 -13.01 19.04
C GLU A 5 0.45 -13.07 17.89
N ILE A 6 0.35 -12.17 16.91
CA ILE A 6 1.29 -12.10 15.78
C ILE A 6 2.65 -11.56 16.26
N ASP A 7 2.66 -10.48 17.03
CA ASP A 7 3.88 -9.86 17.59
C ASP A 7 4.66 -10.88 18.45
N GLU A 8 3.96 -11.66 19.27
CA GLU A 8 4.54 -12.74 20.06
C GLU A 8 5.13 -13.84 19.17
N PHE A 9 4.40 -14.26 18.13
CA PHE A 9 4.86 -15.31 17.21
C PHE A 9 6.10 -14.90 16.40
N ILE A 10 6.15 -13.66 15.91
CA ILE A 10 7.27 -13.17 15.09
C ILE A 10 8.42 -12.57 15.93
N GLY A 11 8.18 -12.26 17.20
CA GLY A 11 9.15 -11.65 18.11
C GLY A 11 9.49 -10.18 17.80
N SER A 12 8.61 -9.47 17.11
CA SER A 12 8.81 -8.06 16.69
C SER A 12 7.47 -7.35 16.45
N ASP A 13 7.47 -6.01 16.38
CA ASP A 13 6.27 -5.25 16.07
C ASP A 13 5.77 -5.49 14.63
N SER A 14 4.55 -6.02 14.50
CA SER A 14 3.92 -6.32 13.22
C SER A 14 3.09 -5.17 12.64
N SER A 15 2.92 -4.04 13.35
CA SER A 15 2.03 -2.93 12.96
C SER A 15 2.20 -2.51 11.50
N LYS A 16 3.45 -2.23 11.11
CA LYS A 16 3.78 -1.77 9.76
C LYS A 16 3.50 -2.84 8.70
N SER A 17 3.85 -4.09 8.99
CA SER A 17 3.61 -5.23 8.09
C SER A 17 2.11 -5.47 7.90
N LEU A 18 1.33 -5.46 8.98
CA LEU A 18 -0.12 -5.62 8.94
C LEU A 18 -0.79 -4.50 8.13
N HIS A 19 -0.34 -3.26 8.32
CA HIS A 19 -0.81 -2.11 7.55
C HIS A 19 -0.54 -2.29 6.05
N ILE A 20 0.69 -2.64 5.67
CA ILE A 20 1.09 -2.84 4.26
C ILE A 20 0.31 -3.98 3.62
N LEU A 21 0.19 -5.13 4.30
CA LEU A 21 -0.51 -6.30 3.78
C LEU A 21 -2.02 -6.04 3.63
N LYS A 22 -2.62 -5.29 4.55
CA LYS A 22 -4.02 -4.84 4.42
C LYS A 22 -4.19 -3.85 3.27
N LYS A 23 -3.28 -2.88 3.10
CA LYS A 23 -3.26 -1.97 1.93
C LYS A 23 -3.12 -2.72 0.60
N ALA A 24 -2.39 -3.83 0.60
CA ALA A 24 -2.23 -4.71 -0.55
C ALA A 24 -3.44 -5.63 -0.81
N GLY A 25 -4.45 -5.64 0.06
CA GLY A 25 -5.61 -6.54 -0.05
C GLY A 25 -5.27 -8.01 0.25
N LEU A 26 -4.16 -8.27 0.95
CA LEU A 26 -3.73 -9.61 1.32
C LEU A 26 -4.26 -10.04 2.69
N LEU A 27 -4.67 -9.07 3.51
CA LEU A 27 -5.28 -9.29 4.81
C LEU A 27 -6.63 -8.60 4.91
N GLU A 28 -7.54 -9.27 5.60
CA GLU A 28 -8.77 -8.70 6.12
C GLU A 28 -8.73 -8.70 7.65
N SER A 29 -9.54 -7.83 8.26
CA SER A 29 -9.63 -7.70 9.71
C SER A 29 -11.08 -7.70 10.17
N GLN A 30 -11.39 -8.49 11.20
CA GLN A 30 -12.71 -8.56 11.83
C GLN A 30 -12.59 -8.38 13.34
N TRP A 31 -13.65 -7.89 13.99
CA TRP A 31 -13.69 -7.81 15.44
C TRP A 31 -13.90 -9.21 16.04
N ARG A 32 -12.98 -9.67 16.89
CA ARG A 32 -13.16 -10.90 17.67
C ARG A 32 -14.07 -10.60 18.85
N VAL A 33 -15.12 -11.40 19.02
CA VAL A 33 -15.98 -11.33 20.22
C VAL A 33 -15.15 -11.78 21.42
N PRO A 34 -14.94 -10.93 22.43
CA PRO A 34 -14.13 -11.27 23.58
C PRO A 34 -14.86 -12.26 24.51
N GLU A 35 -14.09 -13.03 25.27
CA GLU A 35 -14.62 -13.71 26.45
C GLU A 35 -15.11 -12.67 27.49
N ALA A 36 -16.02 -13.09 28.37
CA ALA A 36 -16.62 -12.20 29.37
C ALA A 36 -15.52 -11.53 30.24
N GLY A 37 -15.44 -10.20 30.16
CA GLY A 37 -14.47 -9.39 30.89
C GLY A 37 -13.23 -8.96 30.09
N GLN A 38 -13.05 -9.44 28.86
CA GLN A 38 -11.96 -9.00 27.98
C GLN A 38 -12.40 -7.87 27.04
N LYS A 39 -11.43 -7.07 26.57
CA LYS A 39 -11.67 -6.05 25.56
C LYS A 39 -11.76 -6.70 24.17
N PRO A 40 -12.64 -6.22 23.28
CA PRO A 40 -12.66 -6.64 21.89
C PRO A 40 -11.30 -6.41 21.23
N SER A 41 -10.84 -7.36 20.41
CA SER A 41 -9.58 -7.25 19.68
C SER A 41 -9.82 -7.47 18.18
N LYS A 42 -9.12 -6.73 17.32
CA LYS A 42 -9.11 -7.01 15.89
C LYS A 42 -8.33 -8.30 15.62
N GLU A 43 -8.95 -9.19 14.86
CA GLU A 43 -8.35 -10.40 14.34
C GLU A 43 -8.06 -10.24 12.85
N TYR A 44 -6.85 -10.61 12.45
CA TYR A 44 -6.38 -10.59 11.07
C TYR A 44 -6.43 -11.99 10.47
N HIS A 45 -6.88 -12.06 9.22
CA HIS A 45 -6.90 -13.28 8.42
C HIS A 45 -6.41 -12.99 7.00
N SER A 46 -5.73 -13.97 6.38
CA SER A 46 -5.39 -13.89 4.96
C SER A 46 -6.67 -13.87 4.13
N SER A 47 -6.82 -12.89 3.24
CA SER A 47 -7.98 -12.80 2.33
C SER A 47 -8.04 -13.96 1.34
N TYR A 48 -6.88 -14.56 1.04
CA TYR A 48 -6.77 -15.62 0.03
C TYR A 48 -5.84 -16.73 0.50
N SER A 49 -6.29 -17.98 0.38
CA SER A 49 -5.43 -19.16 0.53
C SER A 49 -4.66 -19.52 -0.75
N LYS A 50 -5.09 -18.95 -1.89
CA LYS A 50 -4.44 -19.05 -3.21
C LYS A 50 -4.61 -17.73 -3.95
N VAL A 51 -3.54 -17.20 -4.53
CA VAL A 51 -3.55 -15.99 -5.35
C VAL A 51 -3.33 -16.39 -6.82
N GLN A 52 -4.27 -16.03 -7.69
CA GLN A 52 -4.13 -16.14 -9.14
C GLN A 52 -4.32 -14.75 -9.74
N VAL A 53 -3.34 -14.28 -10.50
CA VAL A 53 -3.39 -12.97 -11.16
C VAL A 53 -3.26 -13.18 -12.66
N ASN A 54 -4.23 -12.66 -13.41
CA ASN A 54 -4.15 -12.55 -14.87
C ASN A 54 -3.94 -11.08 -15.21
N PHE A 55 -2.85 -10.73 -15.89
CA PHE A 55 -2.63 -9.36 -16.36
C PHE A 55 -2.04 -9.37 -17.77
N GLN A 56 -2.27 -8.26 -18.49
CA GLN A 56 -1.73 -8.01 -19.82
C GLN A 56 -1.10 -6.62 -19.82
N CYS A 57 0.16 -6.53 -20.23
CA CYS A 57 0.90 -5.29 -20.41
C CYS A 57 1.89 -5.44 -21.56
N SER A 58 2.52 -4.34 -21.99
CA SER A 58 3.64 -4.43 -22.92
C SER A 58 4.88 -5.03 -22.22
N PHE A 59 5.87 -5.44 -23.00
CA PHE A 59 7.15 -5.92 -22.43
C PHE A 59 7.92 -4.78 -21.75
N GLU A 60 7.81 -3.55 -22.26
CA GLU A 60 8.39 -2.35 -21.67
C GLU A 60 7.78 -2.08 -20.28
N ASP A 61 6.45 -2.11 -20.16
CA ASP A 61 5.77 -1.95 -18.87
C ASP A 61 6.18 -3.05 -17.87
N LEU A 62 6.30 -4.30 -18.33
CA LEU A 62 6.73 -5.41 -17.47
C LEU A 62 8.17 -5.20 -16.98
N SER A 63 9.07 -4.78 -17.86
CA SER A 63 10.46 -4.45 -17.52
C SER A 63 10.52 -3.36 -16.45
N ASP A 64 9.72 -2.29 -16.61
CA ASP A 64 9.65 -1.21 -15.63
C ASP A 64 9.13 -1.67 -14.27
N ILE A 65 8.09 -2.52 -14.24
CA ILE A 65 7.55 -3.09 -13.00
C ILE A 65 8.64 -3.90 -12.28
N ILE A 66 9.33 -4.79 -13.00
CA ILE A 66 10.39 -5.64 -12.44
C ILE A 66 11.53 -4.77 -11.91
N MET A 67 12.04 -3.86 -12.73
CA MET A 67 13.15 -2.97 -12.38
C MET A 67 12.81 -2.14 -11.15
N LEU A 68 11.63 -1.54 -11.11
CA LEU A 68 11.19 -0.79 -9.94
C LEU A 68 11.13 -1.69 -8.72
N THR A 69 10.52 -2.87 -8.81
CA THR A 69 10.36 -3.80 -7.68
C THR A 69 11.68 -4.09 -6.95
N PHE A 70 12.78 -4.25 -7.70
CA PHE A 70 14.10 -4.52 -7.13
C PHE A 70 14.92 -3.28 -6.76
N LYS A 71 14.46 -2.08 -7.11
CA LYS A 71 15.16 -0.85 -6.71
C LYS A 71 15.06 -0.61 -5.20
N PRO A 72 16.17 -0.30 -4.53
CA PRO A 72 16.18 0.08 -3.12
C PRO A 72 15.45 1.42 -2.93
N TYR A 73 14.96 1.64 -1.72
CA TYR A 73 14.20 2.84 -1.36
C TYR A 73 14.93 4.14 -1.72
N GLU A 74 16.24 4.22 -1.42
CA GLU A 74 17.06 5.40 -1.70
C GLU A 74 17.09 5.79 -3.19
N GLU A 75 16.96 4.83 -4.11
CA GLU A 75 16.92 5.11 -5.56
C GLU A 75 15.55 5.59 -6.07
N VAL A 76 14.51 5.50 -5.24
CA VAL A 76 13.12 5.80 -5.60
C VAL A 76 12.56 6.97 -4.79
N LYS A 77 13.24 7.32 -3.69
CA LYS A 77 12.83 8.36 -2.75
C LYS A 77 12.54 9.69 -3.43
N ASP A 78 13.46 10.21 -4.25
CA ASP A 78 13.29 11.51 -4.91
C ASP A 78 12.06 11.52 -5.84
N ALA A 79 11.85 10.44 -6.60
CA ALA A 79 10.68 10.30 -7.46
C ALA A 79 9.37 10.20 -6.66
N MET A 80 9.43 9.60 -5.47
CA MET A 80 8.30 9.49 -4.56
C MET A 80 7.94 10.84 -3.95
N GLU A 81 8.93 11.59 -3.45
CA GLU A 81 8.74 12.92 -2.87
C GLU A 81 8.25 13.93 -3.92
N GLU A 82 8.77 13.86 -5.15
CA GLU A 82 8.28 14.69 -6.26
C GLU A 82 6.81 14.37 -6.59
N LEU A 83 6.45 13.09 -6.62
CA LEU A 83 5.07 12.66 -6.87
C LEU A 83 4.12 13.09 -5.74
N GLU A 84 4.55 12.97 -4.48
CA GLU A 84 3.80 13.46 -3.31
C GLU A 84 3.50 14.97 -3.45
N ARG A 85 4.54 15.77 -3.71
CA ARG A 85 4.41 17.22 -3.89
C ARG A 85 3.42 17.58 -5.01
N LEU A 86 3.53 16.94 -6.17
CA LEU A 86 2.62 17.22 -7.29
C LEU A 86 1.15 16.92 -6.93
N VAL A 87 0.91 15.85 -6.19
CA VAL A 87 -0.45 15.48 -5.74
C VAL A 87 -0.97 16.47 -4.69
N GLU A 88 -0.12 16.93 -3.77
CA GLU A 88 -0.43 17.98 -2.79
C GLU A 88 -0.78 19.32 -3.47
N GLU A 89 -0.08 19.67 -4.55
CA GLU A 89 -0.35 20.84 -5.39
C GLU A 89 -1.62 20.70 -6.25
N GLY A 90 -2.32 19.56 -6.16
CA GLY A 90 -3.60 19.30 -6.82
C GLY A 90 -3.50 18.55 -8.14
N ASN A 91 -2.31 18.15 -8.60
CA ASN A 91 -2.14 17.31 -9.78
C ASN A 91 -2.46 15.84 -9.48
N THR A 92 -3.75 15.55 -9.34
CA THR A 92 -4.25 14.23 -8.92
C THR A 92 -4.53 13.27 -10.07
N SER A 93 -4.54 13.74 -11.32
CA SER A 93 -4.93 12.94 -12.49
C SER A 93 -3.75 12.13 -13.03
N MET A 94 -3.93 10.81 -13.20
CA MET A 94 -2.91 9.93 -13.78
C MET A 94 -2.46 10.43 -15.16
N SER A 95 -3.39 10.90 -16.00
CA SER A 95 -3.07 11.40 -17.34
C SER A 95 -2.26 12.70 -17.36
N ASN A 96 -2.35 13.51 -16.30
CA ASN A 96 -1.53 14.72 -16.18
C ASN A 96 -0.16 14.38 -15.59
N LEU A 97 -0.12 13.50 -14.60
CA LEU A 97 1.11 13.03 -13.98
C LEU A 97 2.02 12.31 -14.99
N THR A 98 1.47 11.46 -15.86
CA THR A 98 2.24 10.78 -16.91
C THR A 98 2.93 11.77 -17.85
N ARG A 99 2.23 12.84 -18.25
CA ARG A 99 2.78 13.90 -19.09
C ARG A 99 3.81 14.75 -18.35
N THR A 100 3.52 15.10 -17.09
CA THR A 100 4.37 15.98 -16.27
C THR A 100 5.70 15.31 -15.96
N LEU A 101 5.66 14.04 -15.55
CA LEU A 101 6.86 13.28 -15.16
C LEU A 101 7.52 12.57 -16.35
N ASN A 102 6.88 12.57 -17.52
CA ASN A 102 7.27 11.79 -18.69
C ASN A 102 7.51 10.31 -18.33
N LYS A 103 6.53 9.71 -17.63
CA LYS A 103 6.54 8.32 -17.18
C LYS A 103 5.24 7.63 -17.55
N ASN A 104 5.30 6.32 -17.76
CA ASN A 104 4.09 5.53 -17.97
C ASN A 104 3.27 5.41 -16.67
N PRO A 105 1.97 5.06 -16.77
CA PRO A 105 1.11 4.93 -15.60
C PRO A 105 1.58 3.86 -14.60
N PHE A 106 2.23 2.80 -15.06
CA PHE A 106 2.69 1.70 -14.21
C PHE A 106 3.83 2.14 -13.29
N TYR A 107 4.78 2.90 -13.83
CA TYR A 107 5.85 3.53 -13.07
C TYR A 107 5.28 4.41 -11.96
N ILE A 108 4.34 5.29 -12.31
CA ILE A 108 3.70 6.20 -11.33
C ILE A 108 2.95 5.42 -10.25
N CYS A 109 2.19 4.38 -10.64
CA CYS A 109 1.51 3.52 -9.68
C CYS A 109 2.49 2.80 -8.74
N ALA A 110 3.59 2.28 -9.27
CA ALA A 110 4.59 1.55 -8.51
C ALA A 110 5.33 2.46 -7.52
N VAL A 111 5.67 3.69 -7.92
CA VAL A 111 6.23 4.71 -7.01
C VAL A 111 5.21 5.11 -5.96
N ALA A 112 3.97 5.44 -6.35
CA ALA A 112 2.92 5.86 -5.43
C ALA A 112 2.61 4.79 -4.36
N ARG A 113 2.62 3.50 -4.72
CA ARG A 113 2.34 2.39 -3.79
C ARG A 113 3.42 2.21 -2.71
N ARG A 114 4.62 2.77 -2.91
CA ARG A 114 5.70 2.78 -1.92
C ARG A 114 5.61 3.95 -0.95
N SER A 115 4.86 4.99 -1.31
CA SER A 115 4.57 6.10 -0.42
C SER A 115 3.56 5.69 0.64
N GLU A 116 3.83 6.11 1.88
CA GLU A 116 2.90 6.02 3.00
C GLU A 116 1.83 7.13 2.92
N LYS A 117 2.08 8.20 2.16
CA LYS A 117 1.16 9.34 2.00
C LYS A 117 0.25 9.23 0.79
N LEU A 118 0.52 8.34 -0.17
CA LEU A 118 -0.26 8.26 -1.42
C LEU A 118 -1.13 7.00 -1.49
N SER A 119 -2.32 7.19 -2.07
CA SER A 119 -3.24 6.14 -2.46
C SER A 119 -3.59 6.22 -3.95
N VAL A 120 -3.60 5.07 -4.62
CA VAL A 120 -3.95 4.94 -6.05
C VAL A 120 -5.42 4.56 -6.17
N MET A 121 -6.23 5.47 -6.74
CA MET A 121 -7.69 5.35 -6.88
C MET A 121 -8.08 5.27 -8.36
N GLY A 122 -7.61 4.22 -9.05
CA GLY A 122 -7.81 4.05 -10.49
C GLY A 122 -7.03 5.09 -11.30
N GLN A 123 -7.71 6.02 -11.94
CA GLN A 123 -7.10 7.08 -12.77
C GLN A 123 -6.65 8.32 -11.96
N ARG A 124 -6.65 8.23 -10.63
CA ARG A 124 -6.27 9.33 -9.74
C ARG A 124 -5.35 8.88 -8.61
N LEU A 125 -4.52 9.80 -8.14
CA LEU A 125 -3.82 9.69 -6.86
C LEU A 125 -4.47 10.62 -5.84
N LYS A 126 -4.42 10.23 -4.57
CA LYS A 126 -4.85 11.04 -3.44
C LYS A 126 -3.81 10.98 -2.33
N ILE A 127 -3.72 12.07 -1.57
CA ILE A 127 -3.10 12.04 -0.25
C ILE A 127 -3.98 11.18 0.66
N ILE A 128 -3.35 10.28 1.39
CA ILE A 128 -3.96 9.56 2.48
C ILE A 128 -4.12 10.61 3.57
N GLU A 129 -5.36 11.07 3.76
CA GLU A 129 -5.71 11.79 4.98
C GLU A 129 -5.46 10.81 6.13
N ASP A 130 -4.74 11.25 7.18
CA ASP A 130 -4.60 10.51 8.43
C ASP A 130 -6.01 10.29 9.00
N VAL A 131 -6.69 9.27 8.51
CA VAL A 131 -7.80 8.66 9.23
C VAL A 131 -7.09 7.90 10.33
N GLU A 132 -6.79 8.64 11.40
CA GLU A 132 -6.35 8.11 12.68
C GLU A 132 -7.01 6.75 12.88
N GLU A 133 -6.16 5.78 13.22
CA GLU A 133 -6.55 4.59 13.94
C GLU A 133 -7.13 5.01 15.31
N ASN A 134 -8.24 5.75 15.32
CA ASN A 134 -9.04 6.10 16.51
C ASN A 134 -9.92 4.92 16.94
N TYR A 135 -9.34 3.73 16.95
CA TYR A 135 -9.94 2.53 17.54
C TYR A 135 -8.81 1.61 18.03
N ASP A 136 -8.02 2.13 18.98
CA ASP A 136 -7.42 1.34 20.06
C ASP A 136 -8.36 1.34 21.28
#